data_AF-A0A0P1HC10-F1
#
_entry.id   AF-A0A0P1HC10-F1
#
_cell.length_a   1.000
_cell.length_b   1.000
_cell.length_c   1.000
_cell.angle_alpha   90.00
_cell.angle_beta   90.00
_cell.angle_gamma   90.00
#
_symmetry.space_group_name_H-M   'P 1'
#
loop_
_entity.id
_entity.type
_entity.pdbx_description
1 polymer ?
#
loop_
_entity_poly.entity_id
_entity_poly.type
_entity_poly.pdbx_seq_one_letter_code
_entity_poly.pdbx_strand_id
1 'polypeptide(L)'
;MIFIRLGSLLSYCILALGTYKAGFGLYLAATVTDHQFAARRYLASDTTGEAINQGLMYILGAVVLGLLVQIARGVSEWGAEYDEQDES
;
A
#
# COMPACT_ATOMS: atom_id res chain seq x y z
N MET A 1 -5.89 13.72 16.58
CA MET A 1 -5.24 13.12 15.38
C MET A 1 -6.04 11.94 14.78
N ILE A 2 -7.29 12.15 14.34
CA ILE A 2 -8.10 11.09 13.72
C ILE A 2 -7.64 10.80 12.27
N PHE A 3 -7.31 11.84 11.52
CA PHE A 3 -6.82 11.72 10.13
C PHE A 3 -5.54 10.90 10.02
N ILE A 4 -4.59 11.09 10.92
CA ILE A 4 -3.33 10.37 10.96
C ILE A 4 -3.54 8.87 11.23
N ARG A 5 -4.42 8.52 12.18
CA ARG A 5 -4.74 7.12 12.49
C ARG A 5 -5.46 6.45 11.31
N LEU A 6 -6.38 7.16 10.66
CA LEU A 6 -7.05 6.68 9.44
C LEU A 6 -6.07 6.47 8.29
N GLY A 7 -5.16 7.43 8.04
CA GLY A 7 -4.13 7.30 7.00
C GLY A 7 -3.20 6.11 7.23
N SER A 8 -2.81 5.87 8.48
CA SER A 8 -1.99 4.71 8.84
C SER A 8 -2.73 3.38 8.64
N LEU A 9 -4.01 3.32 9.00
CA LEU A 9 -4.84 2.14 8.78
C LEU A 9 -5.04 1.87 7.29
N LEU A 10 -5.31 2.93 6.51
CA LEU A 10 -5.52 2.85 5.06
C LEU A 10 -4.26 2.34 4.34
N SER A 11 -3.08 2.85 4.72
CA SER A 11 -1.79 2.38 4.19
C SER A 11 -1.63 0.87 4.44
N TYR A 12 -1.92 0.40 5.65
CA TYR A 12 -1.88 -1.04 5.97
C TYR A 12 -2.85 -1.87 5.12
N CYS A 13 -4.09 -1.39 4.93
CA CYS A 13 -5.07 -2.08 4.08
C CYS A 13 -4.61 -2.19 2.62
N ILE A 14 -4.06 -1.10 2.06
CA ILE A 14 -3.57 -1.08 0.67
C ILE A 14 -2.33 -1.98 0.54
N LEU A 15 -1.45 -1.99 1.54
CA LEU A 15 -0.25 -2.84 1.55
C LEU A 15 -0.63 -4.32 1.60
N ALA A 16 -1.59 -4.69 2.45
CA ALA A 16 -2.12 -6.05 2.55
C ALA A 16 -2.77 -6.50 1.23
N LEU A 17 -3.59 -5.65 0.60
CA LEU A 17 -4.20 -5.92 -0.70
C LEU A 17 -3.16 -6.06 -1.82
N GLY A 18 -2.17 -5.17 -1.87
CA GLY A 18 -1.07 -5.22 -2.84
C GLY A 18 -0.25 -6.50 -2.71
N THR A 19 0.08 -6.87 -1.47
CA THR A 19 0.82 -8.11 -1.15
C THR A 19 0.03 -9.35 -1.53
N TYR A 20 -1.27 -9.37 -1.19
CA TYR A 20 -2.15 -10.47 -1.58
C TYR A 20 -2.22 -10.61 -3.10
N LYS A 21 -2.47 -9.51 -3.83
CA LYS A 21 -2.57 -9.53 -5.29
C LYS A 21 -1.25 -9.94 -5.96
N ALA A 22 -0.12 -9.40 -5.50
CA ALA A 22 1.21 -9.75 -6.03
C ALA A 22 1.57 -11.22 -5.72
N GLY A 23 1.31 -11.67 -4.49
CA GLY A 23 1.56 -13.06 -4.07
C GLY A 23 0.69 -14.06 -4.84
N PHE A 24 -0.59 -13.74 -5.04
CA PHE A 24 -1.50 -14.57 -5.84
C PHE A 24 -1.10 -14.59 -7.33
N GLY A 25 -0.63 -13.45 -7.86
CA GLY A 25 -0.05 -13.35 -9.20
C GLY A 25 1.17 -14.27 -9.39
N LEU A 26 2.09 -14.24 -8.42
CA LEU A 26 3.27 -15.12 -8.40
C LEU A 26 2.90 -16.59 -8.28
N TYR A 27 1.95 -16.91 -7.39
CA TYR A 27 1.46 -18.28 -7.22
C TYR A 27 0.85 -18.83 -8.51
N LEU A 28 -0.01 -18.07 -9.18
CA LEU A 28 -0.63 -18.46 -10.45
C LEU A 28 0.38 -18.53 -11.60
N ALA A 29 1.40 -17.66 -11.61
CA ALA A 29 2.50 -17.76 -12.56
C ALA A 29 3.33 -19.04 -12.37
N ALA A 30 3.47 -19.53 -11.14
CA ALA A 30 4.26 -20.73 -10.84
C ALA A 30 3.48 -22.05 -11.00
N THR A 31 2.15 -22.03 -10.79
CA THR A 31 1.33 -23.26 -10.73
C THR A 31 0.53 -23.57 -11.99
N VAL A 32 0.26 -22.58 -12.85
CA VAL A 32 -0.65 -22.76 -13.99
C VAL A 32 0.09 -22.57 -15.30
N THR A 33 -0.02 -23.53 -16.22
CA THR A 33 0.58 -23.49 -17.57
C THR A 33 -0.14 -22.52 -18.52
N ASP A 34 -1.42 -22.26 -18.28
CA ASP A 34 -2.23 -21.32 -19.07
C ASP A 34 -2.44 -20.00 -18.31
N HIS A 35 -1.42 -19.16 -18.38
CA HIS A 35 -1.33 -17.92 -17.59
C HIS A 35 -2.41 -16.90 -17.95
N GLN A 36 -2.93 -16.89 -19.17
CA GLN A 36 -3.95 -15.93 -19.60
C GLN A 36 -5.33 -16.25 -19.03
N PHE A 37 -5.71 -17.52 -19.00
CA PHE A 37 -7.03 -17.93 -18.50
C PHE A 37 -7.12 -17.75 -16.98
N ALA A 38 -6.05 -18.09 -16.25
CA ALA A 38 -5.97 -17.92 -14.81
C ALA A 38 -5.93 -16.45 -14.38
N ALA A 39 -5.18 -15.61 -15.11
CA ALA A 39 -5.09 -14.18 -14.82
C ALA A 39 -6.43 -13.44 -15.03
N ARG A 40 -7.17 -13.78 -16.09
CA ARG A 40 -8.51 -13.19 -16.31
C ARG A 40 -9.51 -13.62 -15.25
N ARG A 41 -9.49 -14.89 -14.84
CA ARG A 41 -10.49 -15.47 -13.92
C ARG A 41 -10.28 -15.02 -12.48
N TYR A 42 -9.04 -14.96 -12.01
CA TYR A 42 -8.71 -14.73 -10.59
C TYR A 42 -8.11 -13.35 -10.30
N LEU A 43 -7.49 -12.71 -11.29
CA LEU A 43 -6.75 -11.44 -11.10
C LEU A 43 -7.34 -10.28 -11.91
N ALA A 44 -8.44 -10.50 -12.64
CA ALA A 44 -9.07 -9.53 -13.55
C ALA A 44 -8.04 -8.80 -14.45
N SER A 45 -7.00 -9.52 -14.87
CA SER A 45 -5.88 -8.98 -15.65
C SER A 45 -5.65 -9.86 -16.88
N ASP A 46 -5.21 -9.26 -17.99
CA ASP A 46 -5.00 -10.01 -19.24
C ASP A 46 -3.82 -10.99 -19.17
N THR A 47 -2.85 -10.76 -18.28
CA THR A 47 -1.72 -11.67 -18.02
C THR A 47 -1.34 -11.71 -16.54
N THR A 48 -0.68 -12.79 -16.10
CA THR A 48 -0.14 -12.93 -14.73
C THR A 48 0.96 -11.92 -14.44
N GLY A 49 1.77 -11.58 -15.45
CA GLY A 49 2.82 -10.56 -15.34
C GLY A 49 2.26 -9.16 -15.07
N GLU A 50 1.19 -8.79 -15.77
CA GLU A 50 0.50 -7.50 -15.55
C GLU A 50 -0.09 -7.42 -14.13
N ALA A 51 -0.68 -8.51 -13.64
CA ALA A 51 -1.24 -8.58 -12.31
C ALA A 51 -0.18 -8.41 -11.20
N ILE A 52 1.01 -8.99 -11.39
CA ILE A 52 2.17 -8.82 -10.48
C ILE A 52 2.64 -7.37 -10.50
N ASN A 53 2.78 -6.77 -11.69
CA ASN A 53 3.20 -5.37 -11.83
C ASN A 53 2.24 -4.41 -11.12
N GLN A 54 0.93 -4.57 -11.33
CA GLN A 54 -0.09 -3.79 -10.61
C GLN A 54 -0.01 -4.00 -9.10
N GLY A 55 0.15 -5.26 -8.64
CA GLY A 55 0.32 -5.58 -7.22
C GLY A 55 1.52 -4.85 -6.60
N LEU A 56 2.68 -4.89 -7.26
CA LEU A 56 3.89 -4.17 -6.84
C LEU A 56 3.66 -2.65 -6.80
N MET A 57 2.94 -2.09 -7.78
CA MET A 57 2.62 -0.67 -7.83
C MET A 57 1.75 -0.25 -6.64
N TYR A 58 0.78 -1.08 -6.23
CA TYR A 58 -0.02 -0.85 -5.03
C TYR A 58 0.81 -0.95 -3.74
N ILE A 59 1.74 -1.90 -3.64
CA ILE A 59 2.65 -2.02 -2.50
C ILE A 59 3.50 -0.75 -2.39
N LEU A 60 4.09 -0.29 -3.49
CA LEU A 60 4.94 0.89 -3.53
C LEU A 60 4.14 2.14 -3.14
N GLY A 61 2.92 2.30 -3.68
CA GLY A 61 2.01 3.37 -3.27
C GLY A 61 1.65 3.34 -1.79
N ALA A 62 1.39 2.15 -1.23
CA ALA A 62 1.08 1.97 0.19
C ALA A 62 2.25 2.37 1.09
N VAL A 63 3.48 2.00 0.71
CA VAL A 63 4.71 2.36 1.44
C VAL A 63 4.91 3.87 1.43
N VAL A 64 4.78 4.51 0.27
CA VAL A 64 4.91 5.98 0.15
C VAL A 64 3.87 6.69 1.02
N LEU A 65 2.62 6.24 0.97
CA LEU A 65 1.54 6.82 1.77
C LEU A 65 1.76 6.59 3.27
N GLY A 66 2.26 5.42 3.67
CA GLY A 66 2.63 5.13 5.06
C GLY A 66 3.75 6.03 5.59
N LEU A 67 4.79 6.26 4.77
CA LEU A 67 5.88 7.18 5.11
C LEU A 67 5.39 8.63 5.23
N LEU A 68 4.54 9.09 4.31
CA LEU A 68 3.91 10.42 4.38
C LEU A 68 3.13 10.62 5.68
N VAL A 69 2.38 9.60 6.12
CA VAL A 69 1.66 9.65 7.39
C VAL A 69 2.61 9.71 8.58
N GLN A 70 3.73 8.97 8.58
CA GLN A 70 4.74 9.08 9.64
C GLN A 70 5.38 10.47 9.69
N ILE A 71 5.71 11.06 8.53
CA ILE A 71 6.26 12.41 8.47
C ILE A 71 5.24 13.42 9.00
N ALA A 72 3.98 13.34 8.59
CA ALA A 72 2.92 14.22 9.07
C ALA A 72 2.72 14.12 10.60
N ARG A 73 2.95 12.94 11.19
CA ARG A 73 2.97 12.78 12.66
C ARG A 73 4.09 13.57 13.30
N GLY A 74 5.32 13.36 12.84
CA GLY A 74 6.49 14.05 13.39
C GLY A 74 6.38 15.57 13.26
N VAL A 75 5.94 16.06 12.11
CA VAL A 75 5.74 17.50 11.88
C VAL A 75 4.64 18.09 12.78
N SER A 76 3.53 17.37 12.97
CA SER A 76 2.46 17.84 13.86
C SER A 76 2.87 17.87 15.33
N GLU A 77 3.82 17.04 15.74
CA GLU A 77 4.35 16.99 17.10
C GLU A 77 5.33 18.15 17.33
N TRP A 78 6.23 18.41 16.37
CA TRP A 78 7.11 19.59 16.39
C TRP A 78 6.33 20.90 16.43
N GLY A 79 5.27 21.04 15.62
CA GLY A 79 4.45 22.26 15.63
C GLY A 79 3.81 22.56 16.98
N ALA A 80 3.40 21.54 17.73
CA ALA A 80 2.80 21.71 19.05
C ALA A 80 3.81 22.15 20.12
N GLU A 81 5.07 21.71 20.03
CA GLU A 81 6.13 22.08 20.98
C GLU A 81 6.61 23.54 20.81
N TYR A 82 6.53 24.10 19.60
CA TYR A 82 6.84 25.51 19.35
C TYR A 82 5.74 26.46 19.87
N ASP A 83 4.47 26.09 19.74
CA ASP A 83 3.36 26.89 20.29
C ASP A 83 3.46 27.04 21.82
N GLU A 84 3.97 26.03 22.55
CA GLU A 84 4.15 26.09 24.00
C GLU A 84 5.35 26.95 24.46
N GLN A 85 6.38 27.13 23.62
CA GLN A 85 7.55 27.97 23.95
C GLN A 85 7.31 29.47 23.71
N ASP A 86 6.41 29.84 22.79
CA ASP A 86 6.07 31.25 22.53
C ASP A 86 5.09 31.82 23.59
N GLU A 87 4.41 30.98 24.39
CA GLU A 87 3.50 31.40 25.46
C GLU A 87 4.16 31.51 26.85
N SER A 88 5.44 31.13 27.02
CA SER A 88 6.17 31.13 28.30
C SER A 88 7.16 32.29 28.46
#